data_AF-A0A535XUH7-F1
#
_entry.id   AF-A0A535XUH7-F1
#
_cell.length_a   1.000
_cell.length_b   1.000
_cell.length_c   1.000
_cell.angle_alpha   90.00
_cell.angle_beta   90.00
_cell.angle_gamma   90.00
#
_symmetry.space_group_name_H-M   'P 1'
#
loop_
_entity.id
_entity.type
_entity.pdbx_description
1 polymer ?
#
loop_
_entity_poly.entity_id
_entity_poly.type
_entity_poly.pdbx_seq_one_letter_code
_entity_poly.pdbx_strand_id
1 'polypeptide(L)'
;MAGDEAVFQGEPVAVVVAENRKLAVDGAQAIEVEYEPLTAVTDLLPALEPGSPRVHTTDVDNLAWDTTFSPEDSVKAAFDQAEVVVKERILQQRLAPTPIEPRGVTAEYDRFEDQLTIWMATQNPHFIRLFVSGAMGLPETKVRVISHDVGGGFGSKISPYPEDYLVPATARLLKRPVRWIETRTESLQTTTHGRGQIFDVEVAAKRDGSLLAMKVTQYLDAGAYVGTFGAFQPVACL
;
A
#
# COMPACT_ATOMS: atom_id res chain seq x y z
N MET A 1 5.33 -11.82 -1.18
CA MET A 1 4.48 -12.99 -1.49
C MET A 1 3.93 -13.46 -0.17
N ALA A 2 2.74 -14.06 -0.19
CA ALA A 2 2.15 -14.68 0.98
C ALA A 2 3.18 -15.63 1.62
N GLY A 3 3.26 -15.58 2.96
CA GLY A 3 4.05 -16.50 3.76
C GLY A 3 3.19 -17.70 4.14
N ASP A 4 2.97 -17.88 5.44
CA ASP A 4 2.11 -18.94 5.97
C ASP A 4 0.61 -18.66 5.73
N GLU A 5 0.22 -17.40 5.55
CA GLU A 5 -1.15 -16.95 5.30
C GLU A 5 -1.21 -15.97 4.13
N ALA A 6 -2.34 -15.96 3.43
CA ALA A 6 -2.70 -14.94 2.45
C ALA A 6 -3.75 -14.02 3.09
N VAL A 7 -3.44 -12.74 3.20
CA VAL A 7 -4.19 -11.79 4.06
C VAL A 7 -5.04 -10.80 3.28
N PHE A 8 -5.03 -10.88 1.95
CA PHE A 8 -6.00 -10.21 1.09
C PHE A 8 -6.19 -10.93 -0.24
N GLN A 9 -7.35 -10.70 -0.88
CA GLN A 9 -7.62 -11.24 -2.21
C GLN A 9 -6.70 -10.60 -3.25
N GLY A 10 -5.97 -11.43 -4.00
CA GLY A 10 -5.01 -10.98 -5.02
C GLY A 10 -3.57 -10.91 -4.52
N GLU A 11 -3.31 -11.30 -3.28
CA GLU A 11 -1.94 -11.42 -2.78
C GLU A 11 -1.12 -12.45 -3.60
N PRO A 12 0.08 -12.10 -4.09
CA PRO A 12 0.90 -13.03 -4.85
C PRO A 12 1.36 -14.22 -4.00
N VAL A 13 1.05 -15.45 -4.43
CA VAL A 13 1.45 -16.70 -3.75
C VAL A 13 2.51 -17.51 -4.49
N ALA A 14 2.62 -17.33 -5.81
CA ALA A 14 3.58 -18.03 -6.65
C ALA A 14 3.99 -17.18 -7.86
N VAL A 15 5.11 -17.52 -8.49
CA VAL A 15 5.61 -16.87 -9.70
C VAL A 15 5.81 -17.92 -10.79
N VAL A 16 5.23 -17.68 -11.96
CA VAL A 16 5.44 -18.49 -13.17
C VAL A 16 6.26 -17.70 -14.18
N VAL A 17 7.30 -18.34 -14.69
CA VAL A 17 8.14 -17.77 -15.76
C VAL A 17 8.00 -18.64 -17.01
N ALA A 18 7.72 -18.00 -18.13
CA ALA A 18 7.61 -18.66 -19.42
C ALA A 18 8.19 -17.78 -20.54
N GLU A 19 8.33 -18.35 -21.74
CA GLU A 19 8.90 -17.65 -22.90
C GLU A 19 8.03 -16.51 -23.41
N ASN A 20 6.72 -16.53 -23.11
CA ASN A 20 5.79 -15.47 -23.44
C ASN A 20 4.64 -15.40 -22.43
N ARG A 21 3.90 -14.28 -22.49
CA ARG A 21 2.81 -13.99 -21.57
C ARG A 21 1.70 -15.05 -21.57
N LYS A 22 1.35 -15.62 -22.73
CA LYS A 22 0.26 -16.61 -22.82
C LYS A 22 0.62 -17.87 -22.03
N LEU A 23 1.81 -18.40 -22.27
CA LEU A 23 2.32 -19.56 -21.54
C LEU A 23 2.49 -19.29 -20.04
N ALA A 24 2.85 -18.07 -19.65
CA ALA A 24 2.93 -17.70 -18.23
C ALA A 24 1.55 -17.69 -17.56
N VAL A 25 0.51 -17.21 -18.26
CA VAL A 25 -0.88 -17.25 -17.77
C VAL A 25 -1.39 -18.68 -17.69
N ASP A 26 -1.19 -19.49 -18.73
CA ASP A 26 -1.59 -20.90 -18.75
C ASP A 26 -0.89 -21.66 -17.60
N GLY A 27 0.41 -21.43 -17.40
CA GLY A 27 1.17 -22.03 -16.31
C GLY A 27 0.70 -21.56 -14.93
N ALA A 28 0.32 -20.29 -14.76
CA ALA A 28 -0.22 -19.79 -13.51
C ALA A 28 -1.59 -20.40 -13.18
N GLN A 29 -2.44 -20.63 -14.19
CA GLN A 29 -3.73 -21.29 -14.02
C GLN A 29 -3.62 -22.79 -13.71
N ALA A 30 -2.50 -23.41 -14.06
CA ALA A 30 -2.23 -24.81 -13.75
C ALA A 30 -1.72 -25.04 -12.31
N ILE A 31 -1.42 -23.98 -11.56
CA ILE A 31 -1.02 -24.10 -10.15
C ILE A 31 -2.27 -24.33 -9.31
N GLU A 32 -2.29 -25.43 -8.58
CA GLU A 32 -3.27 -25.70 -7.53
C GLU A 32 -2.70 -25.26 -6.18
N VAL A 33 -3.47 -24.48 -5.43
CA VAL A 33 -3.13 -24.05 -4.07
C VAL A 33 -4.29 -24.40 -3.15
N GLU A 34 -4.00 -25.17 -2.12
CA GLU A 34 -4.96 -25.52 -1.09
C GLU A 34 -4.85 -24.54 0.08
N TYR A 35 -5.98 -24.02 0.53
CA TYR A 35 -6.07 -23.09 1.65
C TYR A 35 -6.97 -23.67 2.74
N GLU A 36 -6.60 -23.45 3.99
CA GLU A 36 -7.54 -23.48 5.11
C GLU A 36 -8.16 -22.08 5.25
N PRO A 37 -9.48 -21.90 4.99
CA PRO A 37 -10.08 -20.57 5.00
C PRO A 37 -10.07 -19.96 6.40
N LEU A 38 -9.62 -18.71 6.48
CA LEU A 38 -9.70 -17.87 7.68
C LEU A 38 -10.86 -16.87 7.57
N THR A 39 -11.33 -16.38 8.72
CA THR A 39 -12.38 -15.35 8.75
C THR A 39 -11.81 -14.01 8.29
N ALA A 40 -12.30 -13.51 7.15
CA ALA A 40 -11.88 -12.22 6.61
C ALA A 40 -12.35 -11.05 7.49
N VAL A 41 -11.52 -10.01 7.56
CA VAL A 41 -11.80 -8.74 8.22
C VAL A 41 -12.01 -7.68 7.13
N THR A 42 -13.23 -7.15 7.01
CA THR A 42 -13.60 -6.25 5.90
C THR A 42 -14.05 -4.86 6.34
N ASP A 43 -14.44 -4.70 7.60
CA ASP A 43 -15.02 -3.45 8.11
C ASP A 43 -14.12 -2.84 9.17
N LEU A 44 -13.76 -1.57 8.95
CA LEU A 44 -12.79 -0.84 9.77
C LEU A 44 -13.16 -0.77 11.26
N LEU A 45 -14.39 -0.34 11.59
CA LEU A 45 -14.77 -0.17 13.00
C LEU A 45 -14.94 -1.51 13.73
N PRO A 46 -15.65 -2.52 13.17
CA PRO A 46 -15.69 -3.85 13.77
C PRO A 46 -14.31 -4.46 13.97
N ALA A 47 -13.35 -4.23 13.07
CA ALA A 47 -11.99 -4.76 13.20
C ALA A 47 -11.26 -4.31 14.47
N LEU A 48 -11.66 -3.18 15.06
CA LEU A 48 -11.07 -2.62 16.28
C LEU A 48 -11.69 -3.17 17.57
N GLU A 49 -12.83 -3.86 17.48
CA GLU A 49 -13.54 -4.37 18.66
C GLU A 49 -12.80 -5.56 19.30
N PRO A 50 -12.85 -5.71 20.64
CA PRO A 50 -12.26 -6.85 21.32
C PRO A 50 -12.83 -8.19 20.82
N GLY A 51 -11.95 -9.11 20.44
CA GLY A 51 -12.32 -10.45 19.98
C GLY A 51 -12.68 -10.54 18.49
N SER A 52 -12.54 -9.45 17.73
CA SER A 52 -12.64 -9.50 16.27
C SER A 52 -11.59 -10.42 15.65
N PRO A 53 -11.88 -11.06 14.50
CA PRO A 53 -10.86 -11.79 13.76
C PRO A 53 -9.67 -10.88 13.47
N ARG A 54 -8.48 -11.46 13.45
CA ARG A 54 -7.24 -10.73 13.18
C ARG A 54 -6.88 -10.87 11.72
N VAL A 55 -6.45 -9.77 11.10
CA VAL A 55 -5.93 -9.76 9.72
C VAL A 55 -4.69 -10.66 9.63
N HIS A 56 -3.79 -10.51 10.61
CA HIS A 56 -2.64 -11.38 10.81
C HIS A 56 -2.85 -12.27 12.02
N THR A 57 -2.82 -13.58 11.84
CA THR A 57 -3.14 -14.53 12.93
C THR A 57 -2.10 -14.54 14.06
N THR A 58 -0.93 -13.96 13.82
CA THR A 58 0.15 -13.83 14.81
C THR A 58 0.05 -12.56 15.66
N ASP A 59 -0.73 -11.57 15.24
CA ASP A 59 -0.77 -10.25 15.88
C ASP A 59 -1.64 -10.26 17.15
N VAL A 60 -1.50 -9.27 18.02
CA VAL A 60 -2.34 -9.19 19.24
C VAL A 60 -3.74 -8.71 18.91
N ASP A 61 -3.85 -7.74 18.00
CA ASP A 61 -5.09 -7.12 17.51
C ASP A 61 -4.86 -6.55 16.10
N ASN A 62 -5.82 -5.77 15.58
CA ASN A 62 -5.74 -5.13 14.26
C ASN A 62 -5.27 -3.66 14.32
N LEU A 63 -4.87 -3.14 15.49
CA LEU A 63 -4.53 -1.74 15.67
C LEU A 63 -3.03 -1.51 15.45
N ALA A 64 -2.67 -1.10 14.23
CA ALA A 64 -1.27 -0.84 13.90
C ALA A 64 -0.69 0.41 14.60
N TRP A 65 -1.51 1.45 14.80
CA TRP A 65 -1.06 2.72 15.35
C TRP A 65 -2.23 3.49 15.99
N ASP A 66 -2.02 4.03 17.19
CA ASP A 66 -2.90 5.01 17.84
C ASP A 66 -2.07 6.20 18.32
N THR A 67 -2.42 7.42 17.91
CA THR A 67 -1.72 8.64 18.32
C THR A 67 -2.62 9.85 18.38
N THR A 68 -2.41 10.62 19.44
CA THR A 68 -3.06 11.91 19.66
C THR A 68 -2.04 13.04 19.49
N PHE A 69 -2.34 14.00 18.61
CA PHE A 69 -1.45 15.12 18.31
C PHE A 69 -1.76 16.40 19.10
N SER A 70 -2.93 16.48 19.74
CA SER A 70 -3.41 17.68 20.44
C SER A 70 -3.50 17.46 21.96
N PRO A 71 -3.03 18.41 22.80
CA PRO A 71 -3.21 18.33 24.24
C PRO A 71 -4.70 18.43 24.63
N GLU A 72 -5.19 17.48 25.43
CA GLU A 72 -6.61 17.39 25.81
C GLU A 72 -7.12 18.66 26.51
N ASP A 73 -6.32 19.24 27.41
CA ASP A 73 -6.67 20.46 28.15
C ASP A 73 -6.93 21.66 27.22
N SER A 74 -6.14 21.78 26.15
CA SER A 74 -6.28 22.88 25.18
C SER A 74 -7.57 22.76 24.36
N VAL A 75 -7.91 21.53 23.97
CA VAL A 75 -9.17 21.24 23.27
C VAL A 75 -10.35 21.51 24.20
N LYS A 76 -10.30 21.00 25.44
CA LYS A 76 -11.36 21.21 26.42
C LYS A 76 -11.62 22.69 26.68
N ALA A 77 -10.56 23.49 26.91
CA ALA A 77 -10.69 24.91 27.20
C ALA A 77 -11.34 25.71 26.05
N ALA A 78 -11.12 25.31 24.80
CA ALA A 78 -11.75 25.93 23.63
C ALA A 78 -13.23 25.53 23.49
N PHE A 79 -13.56 24.26 23.76
CA PHE A 79 -14.94 23.76 23.73
C PHE A 79 -15.80 24.33 24.88
N ASP A 80 -15.22 24.55 26.06
CA ASP A 80 -15.92 25.20 27.19
C ASP A 80 -16.33 26.66 26.87
N GLN A 81 -15.64 27.32 25.92
CA GLN A 81 -15.94 28.68 25.46
C GLN A 81 -16.88 28.72 24.24
N ALA A 82 -17.28 27.56 23.72
CA ALA A 82 -18.10 27.47 22.52
C ALA A 82 -19.55 27.89 22.79
N GLU A 83 -20.10 28.72 21.91
CA GLU A 83 -21.54 29.03 21.90
C GLU A 83 -22.29 28.09 20.95
N VAL A 84 -21.58 27.50 20.00
CA VAL A 84 -22.07 26.57 18.99
C VAL A 84 -21.08 25.41 18.90
N VAL A 85 -21.59 24.19 18.97
CA VAL A 85 -20.81 22.97 18.69
C VAL A 85 -21.52 22.20 17.59
N VAL A 86 -20.78 21.88 16.53
CA VAL A 86 -21.26 21.04 15.42
C VAL A 86 -20.48 19.73 15.44
N LYS A 87 -21.18 18.62 15.22
CA LYS A 87 -20.57 17.30 15.11
C LYS A 87 -21.02 16.66 13.80
N GLU A 88 -20.09 16.03 13.10
CA GLU A 88 -20.36 15.33 11.86
C GLU A 88 -19.47 14.08 11.76
N ARG A 89 -20.04 12.99 11.22
CA ARG A 89 -19.27 11.79 10.88
C ARG A 89 -19.15 11.72 9.36
N ILE A 90 -17.93 11.80 8.86
CA ILE A 90 -17.64 11.84 7.43
C ILE A 90 -16.96 10.53 7.01
N LEU A 91 -17.64 9.78 6.14
CA LEU A 91 -17.02 8.66 5.43
C LEU A 91 -16.35 9.18 4.16
N GLN A 92 -15.05 8.97 4.05
CA GLN A 92 -14.29 9.15 2.82
C GLN A 92 -13.98 7.77 2.23
N GLN A 93 -14.77 7.38 1.23
CA GLN A 93 -14.69 6.07 0.59
C GLN A 93 -13.28 5.74 0.08
N ARG A 94 -12.92 4.46 0.11
CA ARG A 94 -11.68 3.95 -0.50
C ARG A 94 -11.70 4.18 -2.00
N LEU A 95 -10.61 4.68 -2.56
CA LEU A 95 -10.50 5.01 -3.98
C LEU A 95 -9.25 4.38 -4.59
N ALA A 96 -9.44 3.74 -5.75
CA ALA A 96 -8.34 3.27 -6.57
C ALA A 96 -7.81 4.42 -7.47
N PRO A 97 -6.48 4.55 -7.63
CA PRO A 97 -5.87 5.63 -8.42
C PRO A 97 -6.07 5.48 -9.94
N THR A 98 -6.20 4.25 -10.45
CA THR A 98 -6.57 3.95 -11.84
C THR A 98 -5.79 4.68 -12.96
N PRO A 99 -4.45 4.74 -12.93
CA PRO A 99 -3.70 5.27 -14.06
C PRO A 99 -3.99 4.46 -15.33
N ILE A 100 -4.09 5.11 -16.50
CA ILE A 100 -4.43 4.44 -17.78
C ILE A 100 -3.44 3.32 -18.07
N GLU A 101 -2.14 3.58 -17.87
CA GLU A 101 -1.08 2.58 -17.94
C GLU A 101 -1.00 1.78 -16.62
N PRO A 102 -1.21 0.45 -16.66
CA PRO A 102 -0.94 -0.42 -15.50
C PRO A 102 0.54 -0.45 -15.11
N ARG A 103 0.87 -1.03 -13.95
CA ARG A 103 2.26 -1.26 -13.56
C ARG A 103 2.94 -2.30 -14.45
N GLY A 104 4.24 -2.18 -14.56
CA GLY A 104 5.09 -3.15 -15.24
C GLY A 104 6.54 -2.99 -14.85
N VAL A 105 7.25 -4.11 -14.84
CA VAL A 105 8.67 -4.20 -14.49
C VAL A 105 9.35 -5.07 -15.54
N THR A 106 10.42 -4.57 -16.12
CA THR A 106 11.37 -5.37 -16.89
C THR A 106 12.72 -5.28 -16.20
N ALA A 107 13.36 -6.42 -15.95
CA ALA A 107 14.67 -6.45 -15.33
C ALA A 107 15.63 -7.30 -16.14
N GLU A 108 16.89 -6.88 -16.16
CA GLU A 108 18.01 -7.58 -16.76
C GLU A 108 19.18 -7.59 -15.79
N TYR A 109 19.79 -8.76 -15.63
CA TYR A 109 20.96 -8.93 -14.79
C TYR A 109 22.16 -9.34 -15.65
N ASP A 110 23.17 -8.47 -15.70
CA ASP A 110 24.46 -8.76 -16.31
C ASP A 110 25.35 -9.48 -15.30
N ARG A 111 25.56 -10.78 -15.53
CA ARG A 111 26.38 -11.64 -14.69
C ARG A 111 27.88 -11.34 -14.75
N PHE A 112 28.36 -10.68 -15.81
CA PHE A 112 29.79 -10.40 -15.97
C PHE A 112 30.17 -9.14 -15.21
N GLU A 113 29.28 -8.15 -15.21
CA GLU A 113 29.47 -6.89 -14.50
C GLU A 113 28.87 -6.88 -13.09
N ASP A 114 28.11 -7.93 -12.72
CA ASP A 114 27.28 -8.00 -11.51
C ASP A 114 26.36 -6.77 -11.39
N GLN A 115 25.71 -6.42 -12.50
CA GLN A 115 24.85 -5.24 -12.61
C GLN A 115 23.41 -5.61 -12.89
N LEU A 116 22.49 -4.95 -12.20
CA LEU A 116 21.05 -5.11 -12.36
C LEU A 116 20.47 -3.84 -12.96
N THR A 117 19.85 -3.95 -14.13
CA THR A 117 19.09 -2.85 -14.76
C THR A 117 17.59 -3.16 -14.72
N ILE A 118 16.80 -2.18 -14.30
CA ILE A 118 15.36 -2.28 -14.13
C ILE A 118 14.71 -1.13 -14.90
N TRP A 119 13.76 -1.46 -15.77
CA TRP A 119 12.86 -0.52 -16.43
C TRP A 119 11.47 -0.70 -15.87
N MET A 120 10.88 0.37 -15.35
CA MET A 120 9.53 0.31 -14.78
C MET A 120 8.85 1.67 -14.81
N ALA A 121 7.53 1.64 -14.80
CA ALA A 121 6.72 2.84 -14.61
C ALA A 121 6.71 3.21 -13.12
N THR A 122 7.62 4.08 -12.69
CA THR A 122 7.74 4.54 -11.29
C THR A 122 7.82 6.05 -11.17
N GLN A 123 7.22 6.59 -10.11
CA GLN A 123 7.32 8.00 -9.71
C GLN A 123 8.61 8.30 -8.92
N ASN A 124 9.32 7.28 -8.44
CA ASN A 124 10.48 7.48 -7.57
C ASN A 124 11.58 6.42 -7.82
N PRO A 125 12.28 6.48 -8.97
CA PRO A 125 13.26 5.45 -9.36
C PRO A 125 14.45 5.35 -8.39
N HIS A 126 14.86 6.45 -7.75
CA HIS A 126 15.94 6.43 -6.75
C HIS A 126 15.54 5.66 -5.49
N PHE A 127 14.28 5.79 -5.07
CA PHE A 127 13.76 5.05 -3.92
C PHE A 127 13.65 3.57 -4.24
N ILE A 128 13.15 3.20 -5.42
CA ILE A 128 13.16 1.80 -5.87
C ILE A 128 14.59 1.25 -5.87
N ARG A 129 15.57 2.00 -6.39
CA ARG A 129 16.98 1.57 -6.41
C ARG A 129 17.46 1.22 -5.00
N LEU A 130 17.20 2.09 -4.02
CA LEU A 130 17.56 1.88 -2.61
C LEU A 130 16.97 0.58 -2.03
N PHE A 131 15.67 0.35 -2.20
CA PHE A 131 15.03 -0.85 -1.64
C PHE A 131 15.45 -2.11 -2.34
N VAL A 132 15.47 -2.11 -3.68
CA VAL A 132 15.82 -3.29 -4.46
C VAL A 132 17.30 -3.63 -4.26
N SER A 133 18.21 -2.66 -4.18
CA SER A 133 19.62 -2.95 -3.90
C SER A 133 19.79 -3.62 -2.54
N GLY A 134 19.11 -3.12 -1.50
CA GLY A 134 19.10 -3.71 -0.17
C GLY A 134 18.56 -5.14 -0.16
N ALA A 135 17.40 -5.36 -0.78
CA ALA A 135 16.77 -6.68 -0.87
C ALA A 135 17.61 -7.70 -1.66
N MET A 136 18.35 -7.26 -2.67
CA MET A 136 19.20 -8.12 -3.50
C MET A 136 20.61 -8.32 -2.93
N GLY A 137 20.97 -7.61 -1.84
CA GLY A 137 22.33 -7.60 -1.30
C GLY A 137 23.36 -7.04 -2.28
N LEU A 138 22.97 -6.10 -3.14
CA LEU A 138 23.83 -5.44 -4.13
C LEU A 138 24.16 -4.01 -3.67
N PRO A 139 25.38 -3.51 -3.90
CA PRO A 139 25.65 -2.08 -3.77
C PRO A 139 24.73 -1.26 -4.69
N GLU A 140 24.24 -0.10 -4.25
CA GLU A 140 23.40 0.77 -5.08
C GLU A 140 24.05 1.13 -6.43
N THR A 141 25.38 1.22 -6.49
CA THR A 141 26.14 1.49 -7.72
C THR A 141 26.05 0.37 -8.75
N LYS A 142 25.61 -0.83 -8.35
CA LYS A 142 25.36 -1.98 -9.21
C LYS A 142 23.89 -2.11 -9.63
N VAL A 143 23.01 -1.22 -9.17
CA VAL A 143 21.58 -1.24 -9.52
C VAL A 143 21.22 0.03 -10.26
N ARG A 144 20.64 -0.12 -11.46
CA ARG A 144 20.17 0.99 -12.28
C ARG A 144 18.67 0.88 -12.48
N VAL A 145 17.92 1.87 -12.02
CA VAL A 145 16.46 1.95 -12.25
C VAL A 145 16.18 3.07 -13.26
N ILE A 146 15.42 2.75 -14.30
CA ILE A 146 15.09 3.65 -15.40
C ILE A 146 13.57 3.77 -15.47
N SER A 147 13.08 5.01 -15.29
CA SER A 147 11.68 5.37 -15.51
C SER A 147 11.61 6.27 -16.74
N HIS A 148 10.97 5.79 -17.81
CA HIS A 148 10.73 6.56 -19.03
C HIS A 148 9.40 7.32 -18.93
N ASP A 149 8.70 7.51 -20.05
CA ASP A 149 7.34 8.04 -20.03
C ASP A 149 6.42 7.12 -19.21
N VAL A 150 5.71 7.72 -18.25
CA VAL A 150 4.78 7.02 -17.34
C VAL A 150 3.37 7.47 -17.65
N GLY A 151 2.49 6.52 -17.98
CA GLY A 151 1.09 6.77 -18.34
C GLY A 151 0.18 7.00 -17.12
N GLY A 152 0.60 7.90 -16.23
CA GLY A 152 -0.04 8.21 -14.96
C GLY A 152 0.44 7.34 -13.80
N GLY A 153 0.40 7.90 -12.59
CA GLY A 153 0.76 7.20 -11.35
C GLY A 153 -0.15 7.57 -10.18
N PHE A 154 -0.44 8.87 -9.99
CA PHE A 154 -1.42 9.34 -8.99
C PHE A 154 -1.14 8.83 -7.56
N GLY A 155 0.13 8.67 -7.21
CA GLY A 155 0.60 8.15 -5.92
C GLY A 155 0.85 6.64 -5.89
N SER A 156 0.22 5.90 -6.81
CA SER A 156 0.21 4.44 -6.83
C SER A 156 1.52 3.82 -7.30
N LYS A 157 2.39 4.59 -7.96
CA LYS A 157 3.68 4.15 -8.50
C LYS A 157 4.87 4.74 -7.70
N ILE A 158 4.64 5.17 -6.46
CA ILE A 158 5.68 5.70 -5.56
C ILE A 158 6.35 4.57 -4.76
N SER A 159 5.54 3.73 -4.09
CA SER A 159 6.03 2.64 -3.26
C SER A 159 6.51 1.45 -4.08
N PRO A 160 7.49 0.68 -3.56
CA PRO A 160 7.82 -0.62 -4.12
C PRO A 160 6.73 -1.64 -3.81
N TYR A 161 6.46 -2.51 -4.77
CA TYR A 161 5.53 -3.66 -4.67
C TYR A 161 6.28 -4.99 -4.71
N PRO A 162 5.64 -6.11 -4.35
CA PRO A 162 6.27 -7.43 -4.44
C PRO A 162 6.92 -7.71 -5.81
N GLU A 163 6.28 -7.31 -6.91
CA GLU A 163 6.79 -7.57 -8.27
C GLU A 163 8.06 -6.78 -8.60
N ASP A 164 8.25 -5.62 -7.96
CA ASP A 164 9.45 -4.79 -8.10
C ASP A 164 10.69 -5.48 -7.51
N TYR A 165 10.50 -6.47 -6.64
CA TYR A 165 11.57 -7.33 -6.12
C TYR A 165 11.63 -8.68 -6.85
N LEU A 166 10.48 -9.32 -7.10
CA LEU A 166 10.41 -10.65 -7.67
C LEU A 166 10.92 -10.68 -9.12
N VAL A 167 10.63 -9.66 -9.92
CA VAL A 167 11.06 -9.62 -11.33
C VAL A 167 12.59 -9.49 -11.43
N PRO A 168 13.25 -8.55 -10.73
CA PRO A 168 14.71 -8.51 -10.67
C PRO A 168 15.36 -9.76 -10.07
N ALA A 169 14.81 -10.31 -8.99
CA ALA A 169 15.31 -11.56 -8.40
C ALA A 169 15.27 -12.70 -9.44
N THR A 170 14.14 -12.84 -10.14
CA THR A 170 13.96 -13.85 -11.18
C THR A 170 14.93 -13.66 -12.34
N ALA A 171 15.14 -12.40 -12.79
CA ALA A 171 16.11 -12.09 -13.83
C ALA A 171 17.53 -12.49 -13.43
N ARG A 172 17.91 -12.24 -12.17
CA ARG A 172 19.20 -12.65 -11.60
C ARG A 172 19.35 -14.17 -11.53
N LEU A 173 18.33 -14.87 -11.03
CA LEU A 173 18.32 -16.33 -10.92
C LEU A 173 18.46 -17.01 -12.28
N LEU A 174 17.70 -16.55 -13.27
CA LEU A 174 17.69 -17.12 -14.62
C LEU A 174 18.84 -16.62 -15.49
N LYS A 175 19.50 -15.53 -15.11
CA LYS A 175 20.52 -14.83 -15.91
C LYS A 175 19.99 -14.46 -17.30
N ARG A 176 18.71 -14.06 -17.35
CA ARG A 176 17.97 -13.68 -18.55
C ARG A 176 17.05 -12.50 -18.23
N PRO A 177 16.76 -11.62 -19.20
CA PRO A 177 15.76 -10.58 -19.00
C PRO A 177 14.39 -11.18 -18.65
N VAL A 178 13.71 -10.59 -17.67
CA VAL A 178 12.35 -10.97 -17.24
C VAL A 178 11.46 -9.75 -17.30
N ARG A 179 10.24 -9.92 -17.82
CA ARG A 179 9.23 -8.88 -17.90
C ARG A 179 7.93 -9.34 -17.27
N TRP A 180 7.32 -8.44 -16.52
CA TRP A 180 5.97 -8.58 -15.96
C TRP A 180 5.19 -7.29 -16.20
N ILE A 181 3.91 -7.43 -16.54
CA ILE A 181 2.96 -6.32 -16.74
C ILE A 181 1.63 -6.78 -16.18
N GLU A 182 1.08 -6.02 -15.23
CA GLU A 182 -0.21 -6.33 -14.63
C GLU A 182 -1.37 -6.08 -15.60
N THR A 183 -2.47 -6.80 -15.39
CA THR A 183 -3.77 -6.51 -15.99
C THR A 183 -4.46 -5.37 -15.24
N ARG A 184 -5.52 -4.80 -15.84
CA ARG A 184 -6.36 -3.81 -15.15
C ARG A 184 -6.99 -4.39 -13.87
N THR A 185 -7.39 -5.65 -13.89
CA THR A 185 -7.99 -6.31 -12.72
C THR A 185 -6.99 -6.41 -11.57
N GLU A 186 -5.77 -6.90 -11.85
CA GLU A 186 -4.67 -6.92 -10.87
C GLU A 186 -4.38 -5.51 -10.35
N SER A 187 -4.29 -4.52 -11.23
CA SER A 187 -4.07 -3.12 -10.85
C SER A 187 -5.12 -2.61 -9.86
N LEU A 188 -6.39 -2.93 -10.06
CA LEU A 188 -7.47 -2.53 -9.14
C LEU A 188 -7.42 -3.28 -7.81
N GLN A 189 -7.01 -4.54 -7.80
CA GLN A 189 -7.00 -5.40 -6.62
C GLN A 189 -5.77 -5.18 -5.72
N THR A 190 -4.59 -4.97 -6.30
CA THR A 190 -3.32 -5.10 -5.56
C THR A 190 -2.51 -3.80 -5.46
N THR A 191 -2.84 -2.79 -6.27
CA THR A 191 -2.16 -1.49 -6.18
C THR A 191 -2.59 -0.76 -4.91
N THR A 192 -1.71 0.01 -4.29
CA THR A 192 -2.05 0.85 -3.14
C THR A 192 -3.18 1.81 -3.47
N HIS A 193 -4.25 1.76 -2.66
CA HIS A 193 -5.39 2.67 -2.74
C HIS A 193 -5.19 3.90 -1.86
N GLY A 194 -6.02 4.91 -2.08
CA GLY A 194 -6.13 6.06 -1.19
C GLY A 194 -7.43 6.06 -0.40
N ARG A 195 -7.48 6.91 0.62
CA ARG A 195 -8.67 7.15 1.46
C ARG A 195 -9.04 5.92 2.29
N GLY A 196 -10.32 5.55 2.36
CA GLY A 196 -10.78 4.46 3.24
C GLY A 196 -10.77 4.91 4.70
N GLN A 197 -11.41 6.05 4.97
CA GLN A 197 -11.30 6.74 6.26
C GLN A 197 -12.68 7.13 6.78
N ILE A 198 -12.83 7.06 8.09
CA ILE A 198 -13.96 7.64 8.82
C ILE A 198 -13.41 8.74 9.70
N PHE A 199 -14.00 9.93 9.61
CA PHE A 199 -13.67 11.06 10.47
C PHE A 199 -14.85 11.36 11.38
N ASP A 200 -14.60 11.38 12.67
CA ASP A 200 -15.49 12.03 13.64
C ASP A 200 -14.96 13.44 13.89
N VAL A 201 -15.72 14.43 13.40
CA VAL A 201 -15.32 15.84 13.44
C VAL A 201 -16.24 16.58 14.40
N GLU A 202 -15.64 17.28 15.37
CA GLU A 202 -16.32 18.19 16.26
C GLU A 202 -15.71 19.60 16.10
N VAL A 203 -16.55 20.60 15.87
CA VAL A 203 -16.11 22.00 15.70
C VAL A 203 -16.77 22.87 16.77
N ALA A 204 -15.94 23.59 17.52
CA ALA A 204 -16.35 24.60 18.49
C ALA A 204 -16.27 26.00 17.87
N ALA A 205 -17.35 26.77 17.96
CA ALA A 205 -17.44 28.11 17.40
C ALA A 205 -18.28 29.07 18.27
N LYS A 206 -18.19 30.37 17.98
CA LYS A 206 -19.09 31.42 18.49
C LYS A 206 -20.25 31.66 17.53
N ARG A 207 -21.34 32.30 17.98
CA ARG A 207 -22.48 32.65 17.12
C ARG A 207 -22.16 33.64 16.01
N ASP A 208 -21.05 34.37 16.12
CA ASP A 208 -20.54 35.26 15.07
C ASP A 208 -19.78 34.52 13.95
N GLY A 209 -19.61 33.20 14.06
CA GLY A 209 -18.90 32.35 13.10
C GLY A 209 -17.42 32.15 13.40
N SER A 210 -16.87 32.74 14.47
CA SER A 210 -15.47 32.53 14.86
C SER A 210 -15.22 31.09 15.31
N LEU A 211 -14.26 30.41 14.67
CA LEU A 211 -13.81 29.07 15.05
C LEU A 211 -12.88 29.13 16.27
N LEU A 212 -13.13 28.28 17.26
CA LEU A 212 -12.33 28.16 18.47
C LEU A 212 -11.44 26.93 18.45
N ALA A 213 -12.00 25.78 18.06
CA ALA A 213 -11.26 24.53 17.94
C ALA A 213 -11.95 23.56 16.98
N MET A 214 -11.16 22.63 16.47
CA MET A 214 -11.62 21.46 15.73
C MET A 214 -10.96 20.23 16.36
N LYS A 215 -11.77 19.26 16.77
CA LYS A 215 -11.33 17.95 17.24
C LYS A 215 -11.69 16.93 16.17
N VAL A 216 -10.70 16.17 15.73
CA VAL A 216 -10.88 15.14 14.71
C VAL A 216 -10.36 13.81 15.26
N THR A 217 -11.22 12.80 15.27
CA THR A 217 -10.80 11.40 15.42
C THR A 217 -10.86 10.75 14.06
N GLN A 218 -9.72 10.26 13.58
CA GLN A 218 -9.59 9.61 12.28
C GLN A 218 -9.41 8.11 12.48
N TYR A 219 -10.29 7.33 11.87
CA TYR A 219 -10.12 5.90 11.68
C TYR A 219 -9.66 5.67 10.24
N LEU A 220 -8.53 5.00 10.06
CA LEU A 220 -7.95 4.72 8.75
C LEU A 220 -7.85 3.21 8.51
N ASP A 221 -8.44 2.75 7.41
CA ASP A 221 -8.22 1.40 6.87
C ASP A 221 -6.89 1.36 6.10
N ALA A 222 -5.86 0.84 6.77
CA ALA A 222 -4.53 0.66 6.17
C ALA A 222 -4.43 -0.56 5.24
N GLY A 223 -5.48 -1.38 5.15
CA GLY A 223 -5.42 -2.70 4.52
C GLY A 223 -4.57 -3.69 5.30
N ALA A 224 -4.16 -4.77 4.64
CA ALA A 224 -3.44 -5.86 5.30
C ALA A 224 -2.00 -5.51 5.71
N TYR A 225 -1.34 -4.60 4.99
CA TYR A 225 0.04 -4.22 5.27
C TYR A 225 0.18 -2.71 5.40
N VAL A 226 0.86 -2.25 6.45
CA VAL A 226 1.27 -0.85 6.55
C VAL A 226 2.41 -0.60 5.57
N GLY A 227 2.08 -0.02 4.42
CA GLY A 227 3.06 0.32 3.40
C GLY A 227 4.02 1.43 3.83
N THR A 228 5.10 1.64 3.06
CA THR A 228 6.16 2.62 3.34
C THR A 228 5.66 4.04 3.61
N PHE A 229 4.58 4.45 2.95
CA PHE A 229 3.94 5.76 3.14
C PHE A 229 2.56 5.65 3.82
N GLY A 230 2.21 4.50 4.40
CA GLY A 230 0.94 4.28 5.07
C GLY A 230 0.73 5.25 6.24
N ALA A 231 1.79 5.47 7.04
CA ALA A 231 1.80 6.44 8.14
C ALA A 231 1.77 7.91 7.67
N PHE A 232 1.94 8.21 6.38
CA PHE A 232 1.84 9.58 5.86
C PHE A 232 0.39 10.06 5.79
N GLN A 233 -0.56 9.14 5.55
CA GLN A 233 -1.99 9.45 5.49
C GLN A 233 -2.56 10.04 6.79
N PRO A 234 -2.23 9.53 8.00
CA PRO A 234 -2.73 10.11 9.25
C PRO A 234 -2.05 11.41 9.70
N VAL A 235 -0.92 11.81 9.09
CA VAL A 235 -0.14 12.98 9.57
C VAL A 235 -0.06 14.14 8.58
N ALA A 236 -0.10 13.87 7.27
CA ALA A 236 0.11 14.89 6.23
C ALA A 236 -1.16 15.23 5.44
N CYS A 237 -2.27 14.53 5.70
CA CYS A 237 -3.54 14.73 5.02
C CYS A 237 -4.70 15.03 5.98
N LEU A 238 -4.37 15.56 7.18
CA LEU A 238 -5.33 16.12 8.15
C LEU A 238 -5.83 17.49 7.71
#